data_AF-A0A933V7S0-F1
#
_entry.id   AF-A0A933V7S0-F1
#
_cell.length_a   1.000
_cell.length_b   1.000
_cell.length_c   1.000
_cell.angle_alpha   90.00
_cell.angle_beta   90.00
_cell.angle_gamma   90.00
#
_symmetry.space_group_name_H-M   'P 1'
#
loop_
_entity.id
_entity.type
_entity.pdbx_description
1 polymer ?
#
loop_
_entity_poly.entity_id
_entity_poly.type
_entity_poly.pdbx_seq_one_letter_code
_entity_poly.pdbx_strand_id
1 'polypeptide(L)'
;MAVSLPLTAGQILWINLVTDGFPNLALTLEPRQKGLLKIPPIDARIALLDLPMKMLITLVSLVTGITSLLISFRLADENLNRAYFFGYWFGDPSDFSFLLPKKW
;
A
#
# COMPACT_ATOMS: atom_id res chain seq x y z
N MET A 1 -8.09 26.41 10.65
CA MET A 1 -8.63 25.04 10.61
C MET A 1 -7.48 24.12 10.22
N ALA A 2 -7.02 23.27 11.13
CA ALA A 2 -5.98 22.30 10.79
C ALA A 2 -6.63 21.16 10.01
N VAL A 3 -6.16 20.91 8.78
CA VAL A 3 -6.51 19.67 8.07
C VAL A 3 -5.89 18.52 8.85
N SER A 4 -6.74 17.65 9.41
CA SER A 4 -6.33 16.36 9.93
C SER A 4 -5.77 15.52 8.78
N LEU A 5 -4.48 15.17 8.84
CA LEU A 5 -3.86 14.38 7.78
C LEU A 5 -4.59 13.03 7.65
N PRO A 6 -4.93 12.61 6.42
CA PRO A 6 -5.64 11.36 6.20
C PRO A 6 -4.81 10.14 6.61
N LEU A 7 -3.48 10.23 6.51
CA LEU A 7 -2.50 9.24 6.96
C LEU A 7 -1.32 9.96 7.65
N THR A 8 -0.79 9.38 8.71
CA THR A 8 0.41 9.86 9.40
C THR A 8 1.68 9.30 8.74
N ALA A 9 2.82 9.94 8.97
CA ALA A 9 4.10 9.45 8.44
C ALA A 9 4.43 8.02 8.90
N GLY A 10 4.11 7.68 10.15
CA GLY A 10 4.29 6.33 10.68
C GLY A 10 3.41 5.29 9.98
N GLN A 11 2.17 5.65 9.63
CA GLN A 11 1.27 4.78 8.86
C GLN A 11 1.81 4.49 7.46
N ILE A 12 2.36 5.50 6.79
CA ILE A 12 2.97 5.33 5.46
C ILE A 12 4.20 4.42 5.54
N LEU A 13 5.04 4.60 6.56
CA LEU A 13 6.21 3.74 6.78
C LEU A 13 5.80 2.29 7.02
N TRP A 14 4.75 2.06 7.81
CA TRP A 14 4.25 0.72 8.08
C TRP A 14 3.76 0.01 6.82
N ILE A 15 3.00 0.71 5.97
CA ILE A 15 2.48 0.15 4.72
C ILE A 15 3.63 -0.32 3.83
N ASN A 16 4.61 0.56 3.59
CA ASN A 16 5.72 0.26 2.68
C ASN A 16 6.69 -0.80 3.25
N LEU A 17 6.85 -0.89 4.57
CA LEU A 17 7.84 -1.77 5.20
C LEU A 17 7.26 -3.13 5.61
N VAL A 18 6.14 -3.14 6.31
CA VAL A 18 5.60 -4.37 6.90
C VAL A 18 4.60 -5.01 5.96
N THR A 19 3.60 -4.25 5.52
CA THR A 19 2.51 -4.78 4.71
C THR A 19 3.00 -5.19 3.33
N ASP A 20 3.77 -4.32 2.66
CA ASP A 20 4.30 -4.59 1.31
C ASP A 20 5.66 -5.30 1.32
N GLY A 21 6.39 -5.23 2.43
CA GLY A 21 7.72 -5.84 2.54
C GLY A 21 7.70 -7.37 2.49
N PHE A 22 6.76 -8.01 3.18
CA PHE A 22 6.67 -9.48 3.18
C PHE A 22 6.35 -10.06 1.79
N PRO A 23 5.33 -9.58 1.05
CA PRO A 23 5.12 -10.01 -0.33
C PRO A 23 6.34 -9.77 -1.22
N ASN A 24 7.00 -8.61 -1.11
CA ASN A 24 8.21 -8.34 -1.89
C ASN A 24 9.35 -9.32 -1.59
N LEU A 25 9.56 -9.66 -0.32
CA LEU A 25 10.54 -10.67 0.07
C LEU A 25 10.18 -12.05 -0.48
N ALA A 26 8.90 -12.42 -0.48
CA ALA A 26 8.45 -13.68 -1.06
C ALA A 26 8.78 -13.79 -2.56
N LEU A 27 8.66 -12.69 -3.31
CA LEU A 27 9.01 -12.65 -4.74
C LEU A 27 10.51 -12.88 -4.99
N THR A 28 11.39 -12.51 -4.04
CA THR A 28 12.84 -12.76 -4.19
C THR A 28 13.22 -14.24 -4.07
N LEU A 29 12.35 -15.05 -3.48
CA LEU A 29 12.57 -16.47 -3.24
C LEU A 29 12.00 -17.35 -4.37
N GLU A 30 11.43 -16.76 -5.42
CA GLU A 30 10.89 -17.53 -6.53
C GLU A 30 11.98 -18.37 -7.23
N PRO A 31 11.70 -19.65 -7.51
CA PRO A 31 12.66 -20.52 -8.15
C PRO A 31 12.92 -20.08 -9.60
N ARG A 32 14.15 -20.27 -10.07
CA ARG A 32 14.52 -19.95 -11.47
C ARG A 32 13.64 -20.70 -12.46
N GLN A 33 13.08 -19.96 -13.42
CA GLN A 33 12.27 -20.52 -14.48
C GLN A 33 13.09 -21.44 -15.42
N LYS A 34 12.51 -22.59 -15.77
CA LYS A 34 13.18 -23.58 -16.64
C LYS A 34 13.36 -23.00 -18.05
N GLY A 35 14.57 -23.11 -18.59
CA GLY A 35 14.86 -22.66 -19.95
C GLY A 35 15.12 -21.15 -20.09
N LEU A 36 15.25 -20.39 -19.00
CA LEU A 36 15.58 -18.95 -19.05
C LEU A 36 16.80 -18.64 -19.94
N LEU A 37 17.84 -19.47 -19.87
CA LEU A 37 19.07 -19.30 -20.67
C LEU A 37 18.89 -19.58 -22.18
N LYS A 38 17.74 -20.12 -22.59
CA LYS A 38 17.40 -20.31 -24.01
C LYS A 38 16.71 -19.09 -24.62
N ILE A 39 16.30 -18.13 -23.78
CA ILE A 39 15.64 -16.90 -24.20
C ILE A 39 16.72 -15.86 -24.50
N PRO A 40 16.66 -15.12 -25.62
CA PRO A 40 17.61 -14.07 -25.91
C PRO A 40 17.55 -12.95 -24.86
N PRO A 41 18.66 -12.23 -24.60
CA PRO A 41 18.66 -11.11 -23.65
C PRO A 41 17.64 -10.03 -24.02
N ILE A 42 16.98 -9.46 -23.02
CA ILE A 42 16.00 -8.38 -23.18
C ILE A 42 16.74 -7.06 -23.39
N ASP A 43 16.26 -6.20 -24.31
CA ASP A 43 16.82 -4.85 -24.51
C ASP A 43 16.60 -4.00 -23.24
N ALA A 44 17.65 -3.37 -22.73
CA ALA A 44 17.61 -2.51 -21.55
C ALA A 44 16.75 -1.25 -21.74
N ARG A 45 16.43 -0.87 -22.98
CA ARG A 45 15.57 0.28 -23.30
C ARG A 45 14.08 -0.07 -23.36
N ILE A 46 13.70 -1.33 -23.19
CA ILE A 46 12.29 -1.71 -23.21
C ILE A 46 11.56 -1.08 -22.02
N ALA A 47 10.34 -0.61 -22.24
CA ALA A 47 9.52 -0.10 -21.16
C ALA A 47 9.19 -1.22 -20.16
N LEU A 48 9.36 -0.95 -18.86
CA LEU A 48 9.01 -1.89 -17.79
C LEU A 48 7.50 -2.21 -17.75
N LEU A 49 6.67 -1.24 -18.13
CA LEU A 49 5.22 -1.37 -18.18
C LEU A 49 4.75 -1.44 -19.63
N ASP A 50 4.30 -2.62 -20.04
CA ASP A 50 3.61 -2.80 -21.31
C ASP A 50 2.14 -2.32 -21.21
N LEU A 51 1.47 -2.23 -22.36
CA LEU A 51 0.08 -1.80 -22.42
C LEU A 51 -0.87 -2.70 -21.58
N PRO A 52 -0.82 -4.05 -21.65
CA PRO A 52 -1.71 -4.87 -20.85
C PRO A 52 -1.44 -4.72 -19.34
N MET A 53 -0.19 -4.56 -18.89
CA MET A 53 0.11 -4.31 -17.47
C MET A 53 -0.40 -2.94 -17.02
N LYS A 54 -0.31 -1.90 -17.87
CA LYS A 54 -0.93 -0.59 -17.58
C LYS A 54 -2.46 -0.70 -17.44
N MET A 55 -3.10 -1.47 -18.32
CA MET A 55 -4.55 -1.70 -18.24
C MET A 55 -4.93 -2.44 -16.96
N LEU A 56 -4.15 -3.47 -16.58
CA LEU A 56 -4.37 -4.21 -15.34
C LEU A 56 -4.21 -3.33 -14.10
N ILE A 57 -3.12 -2.56 -14.01
CA ILE A 57 -2.88 -1.61 -12.90
C ILE A 57 -4.03 -0.61 -12.80
N THR A 58 -4.47 -0.07 -13.94
CA THR A 58 -5.58 0.88 -13.98
C THR A 58 -6.89 0.24 -13.50
N LEU A 59 -7.19 -0.98 -13.95
CA LEU A 59 -8.39 -1.71 -13.55
C LEU A 59 -8.40 -1.99 -12.04
N VAL A 60 -7.31 -2.54 -11.50
CA VAL A 60 -7.17 -2.83 -10.07
C VAL A 60 -7.31 -1.55 -9.24
N SER A 61 -6.68 -0.46 -9.69
CA SER A 61 -6.77 0.84 -9.04
C SER A 61 -8.19 1.40 -9.06
N LEU A 62 -8.90 1.27 -10.19
CA LEU A 62 -10.28 1.74 -10.33
C LEU A 62 -11.22 0.95 -9.42
N VAL A 63 -11.11 -0.38 -9.42
CA VAL A 63 -11.94 -1.25 -8.57
C VAL A 63 -11.68 -0.97 -7.09
N THR A 64 -10.41 -0.88 -6.69
CA THR A 64 -10.03 -0.59 -5.29
C THR A 64 -10.46 0.81 -4.88
N GLY A 65 -10.30 1.80 -5.76
CA GLY A 65 -10.72 3.18 -5.52
C GLY A 65 -12.24 3.32 -5.38
N ILE A 66 -13.01 2.73 -6.30
CA ILE A 66 -14.48 2.78 -6.26
C ILE A 66 -14.99 2.03 -5.03
N THR A 67 -14.49 0.84 -4.75
CA THR A 67 -14.92 0.07 -3.57
C THR A 67 -14.61 0.80 -2.27
N SER A 68 -13.40 1.34 -2.11
CA SER A 68 -13.02 2.16 -0.95
C SER A 68 -13.90 3.41 -0.81
N LEU A 69 -14.20 4.08 -1.92
CA LEU A 69 -15.07 5.26 -1.94
C LEU A 69 -16.51 4.91 -1.54
N LEU A 70 -17.07 3.82 -2.09
CA LEU A 70 -18.41 3.36 -1.75
C LEU A 70 -18.52 2.95 -0.28
N ILE A 71 -17.52 2.23 0.24
CA ILE A 71 -17.45 1.87 1.66
C ILE A 71 -17.39 3.14 2.51
N SER A 72 -16.56 4.11 2.12
CA SER A 72 -16.44 5.38 2.83
C SER A 72 -17.76 6.16 2.86
N PHE A 73 -18.52 6.21 1.76
CA PHE A 73 -19.83 6.86 1.74
C PHE A 73 -20.86 6.11 2.59
N ARG A 74 -20.87 4.77 2.59
CA ARG A 74 -21.78 3.98 3.44
C ARG A 74 -21.44 4.11 4.93
N LEU A 75 -20.15 4.18 5.26
CA LEU A 75 -19.66 4.37 6.61
C LEU A 75 -19.64 5.84 7.03
N ALA A 76 -19.94 6.81 6.16
CA ALA A 76 -20.00 8.22 6.55
C ALA A 76 -21.28 8.57 7.32
N ASP A 77 -22.35 7.78 7.12
CA ASP A 77 -23.59 7.88 7.93
C ASP A 77 -23.41 7.30 9.34
N GLU A 78 -22.48 6.36 9.52
CA GLU A 78 -22.08 5.86 10.83
C GLU A 78 -20.88 6.68 11.33
N ASN A 79 -21.01 7.33 12.50
CA ASN A 79 -19.95 8.19 13.03
C ASN A 79 -18.77 7.33 13.57
N LEU A 80 -18.03 6.68 12.67
CA LEU A 80 -16.95 5.78 13.02
C LEU A 80 -15.70 6.62 13.29
N ASN A 81 -15.38 6.82 14.57
CA ASN A 81 -14.12 7.48 14.95
C ASN A 81 -12.97 6.67 14.34
N ARG A 82 -12.22 7.28 13.43
CA ARG A 82 -11.00 6.71 12.83
C ARG A 82 -10.01 6.18 13.88
N ALA A 83 -10.06 6.71 15.10
CA ALA A 83 -9.34 6.23 16.26
C ALA A 83 -9.68 4.79 16.65
N TYR A 84 -10.94 4.35 16.49
CA TYR A 84 -11.32 2.95 16.77
C TYR A 84 -10.75 2.01 15.72
N PHE A 85 -10.86 2.32 14.43
CA PHE A 85 -10.29 1.48 13.36
C PHE A 85 -8.77 1.34 13.50
N PHE A 86 -8.06 2.44 13.78
CA PHE A 86 -6.62 2.40 14.01
C PHE A 86 -6.25 1.63 15.28
N GLY A 87 -7.01 1.83 16.37
CA GLY A 87 -6.84 1.09 17.63
C GLY A 87 -7.03 -0.43 17.47
N TYR A 88 -7.99 -0.87 16.65
CA TYR A 88 -8.21 -2.29 16.37
C TYR A 88 -7.08 -2.95 15.56
N TRP A 89 -6.39 -2.20 14.69
CA TRP A 89 -5.40 -2.75 13.76
C TRP A 89 -3.95 -2.53 14.22
N PHE A 90 -3.68 -1.46 14.96
CA PHE A 90 -2.34 -1.02 15.35
C PHE A 90 -2.12 -0.88 16.86
N GLY A 91 -3.16 -0.94 17.68
CA GLY A 91 -3.06 -0.55 19.10
C GLY A 91 -3.18 0.97 19.30
N ASP A 92 -3.03 1.44 20.54
CA ASP A 92 -3.24 2.84 20.88
C ASP A 92 -2.23 3.74 20.12
N PRO A 93 -2.67 4.81 19.43
CA PRO A 93 -1.77 5.75 18.76
C PRO A 93 -0.65 6.32 19.65
N SER A 94 -0.82 6.33 20.98
CA SER A 94 0.20 6.75 21.94
C SER A 94 1.42 5.81 21.99
N ASP A 95 1.28 4.55 21.58
CA ASP A 95 2.38 3.59 21.47
C ASP A 95 3.42 3.99 20.41
N PHE A 96 3.01 4.82 19.43
CA PHE A 96 3.88 5.33 18.37
C PHE A 96 4.38 6.75 18.63
N SER A 97 4.20 7.28 19.84
CA SER A 97 4.70 8.59 20.26
C SER A 97 6.22 8.74 20.13
N PHE A 98 6.97 7.62 20.08
CA PHE A 98 8.41 7.59 19.81
C PHE A 98 8.78 7.92 18.36
N LEU A 99 7.86 7.75 17.40
CA LEU A 99 8.07 8.04 15.98
C LEU A 99 7.75 9.49 15.60
N LEU A 100 7.03 10.21 16.46
CA LEU A 100 6.74 11.61 16.24
C LEU A 100 7.90 12.45 16.79
N PRO A 101 8.36 13.48 16.05
CA PRO A 101 9.37 14.38 16.58
C PRO A 101 8.81 15.03 17.85
N LYS A 102 9.53 14.88 18.96
CA LYS A 102 9.19 15.55 20.22
C LYS A 102 9.08 17.04 19.92
N LYS A 103 7.87 17.57 20.04
CA LYS A 103 7.67 19.02 20.04
C LYS A 103 8.42 19.55 21.27
N TRP A 104 9.46 20.35 21.00
CA TRP A 104 10.11 21.19 21.99
C TRP A 104 9.10 22.20 22.54
#